data_AF-A0A355IKF3-F1
#
_entry.id   AF-A0A355IKF3-F1
#
_cell.length_a   1.000
_cell.length_b   1.000
_cell.length_c   1.000
_cell.angle_alpha   90.00
_cell.angle_beta   90.00
_cell.angle_gamma   90.00
#
_symmetry.space_group_name_H-M   'P 1'
#
loop_
_entity.id
_entity.type
_entity.pdbx_description
1 polymer ?
#
loop_
_entity_poly.entity_id
_entity_poly.type
_entity_poly.pdbx_seq_one_letter_code
_entity_poly.pdbx_strand_id
1 'polypeptide(L)'
;MGKQVSASEQPDKVLTQTERDILRLVAMGKSTKEIAQERFSSVHTIMTHRKNIFRKLEINSVYEATRYALRAGIIDAVDYYI
;
A
#
# COMPACT_ATOMS: atom_id res chain seq x y z
N MET A 1 -6.83 -1.24 -22.03
CA MET A 1 -5.44 -1.74 -22.05
C MET A 1 -4.90 -1.78 -20.63
N GLY A 2 -4.81 -2.96 -20.02
CA GLY A 2 -4.12 -3.14 -18.75
C GLY A 2 -2.62 -3.06 -18.98
N LYS A 3 -1.94 -2.10 -18.33
CA LYS A 3 -0.48 -1.93 -18.40
C LYS A 3 0.16 -3.23 -17.90
N GLN A 4 0.84 -3.96 -18.79
CA GLN A 4 1.78 -5.02 -18.40
C GLN A 4 2.85 -4.38 -17.51
N VAL A 5 2.91 -4.79 -16.25
CA VAL A 5 3.95 -4.37 -15.33
C VAL A 5 5.05 -5.42 -15.28
N SER A 6 6.20 -5.06 -15.85
CA SER A 6 7.42 -5.85 -16.03
C SER A 6 8.10 -6.26 -14.71
N ALA A 7 8.83 -7.37 -14.76
CA ALA A 7 9.37 -8.14 -13.64
C ALA A 7 10.52 -7.49 -12.82
N SER A 8 10.48 -6.18 -12.53
CA SER A 8 11.57 -5.49 -11.81
C SER A 8 11.11 -4.40 -10.84
N GLU A 9 9.92 -4.52 -10.26
CA GLU A 9 9.41 -3.59 -9.24
C GLU A 9 9.88 -4.01 -7.85
N GLN A 10 11.14 -3.70 -7.53
CA GLN A 10 11.65 -3.83 -6.17
C GLN A 10 11.00 -2.71 -5.30
N PRO A 11 10.07 -3.04 -4.38
CA PRO A 11 9.35 -2.05 -3.57
C PRO A 11 10.28 -1.23 -2.68
N ASP A 12 11.44 -1.80 -2.38
CA ASP A 12 12.51 -1.22 -1.59
C ASP A 12 13.11 0.05 -2.18
N LYS A 13 13.00 0.26 -3.50
CA LYS A 13 13.49 1.48 -4.16
C LYS A 13 12.45 2.57 -4.37
N VAL A 14 11.15 2.25 -4.36
CA VAL A 14 10.08 3.22 -4.70
C VAL A 14 9.43 3.83 -3.46
N LEU A 15 9.25 3.03 -2.40
CA LEU A 15 8.58 3.44 -1.18
C LEU A 15 9.54 3.51 0.00
N THR A 16 9.38 4.55 0.81
CA THR A 16 10.01 4.64 2.12
C THR A 16 9.49 3.57 3.06
N GLN A 17 10.20 3.28 4.15
CA GLN A 17 9.78 2.29 5.13
C GLN A 17 8.38 2.59 5.70
N THR A 18 8.11 3.87 5.99
CA THR A 18 6.80 4.34 6.46
C THR A 18 5.69 4.09 5.44
N GLU A 19 5.97 4.33 4.16
CA GLU A 19 5.01 4.13 3.08
C GLU A 19 4.72 2.66 2.82
N ARG A 20 5.71 1.77 2.94
CA ARG A 20 5.50 0.31 2.85
C ARG A 20 4.61 -0.20 3.97
N ASP A 21 4.83 0.28 5.18
CA ASP A 21 4.00 -0.08 6.33
C ASP A 21 2.54 0.38 6.16
N ILE A 22 2.34 1.62 5.70
CA ILE A 22 0.99 2.12 5.39
C ILE A 22 0.35 1.33 4.25
N LEU A 23 1.12 1.00 3.21
CA LEU A 23 0.64 0.18 2.09
C LEU A 23 0.24 -1.23 2.55
N ARG A 24 1.00 -1.84 3.47
CA ARG A 24 0.65 -3.13 4.09
C ARG A 24 -0.72 -3.07 4.75
N LEU A 25 -0.95 -2.07 5.60
CA LEU A 25 -2.23 -1.90 6.30
C LEU A 25 -3.39 -1.60 5.34
N VAL A 26 -3.14 -0.84 4.28
CA VAL A 26 -4.13 -0.61 3.20
C VAL A 26 -4.46 -1.92 2.48
N ALA A 27 -3.44 -2.74 2.20
CA ALA A 27 -3.62 -4.01 1.50
C ALA A 27 -4.36 -5.05 2.35
N MET A 28 -4.22 -5.00 3.68
CA MET A 28 -5.01 -5.73 4.69
C MET A 28 -6.48 -5.26 4.79
N GLY A 29 -6.88 -4.23 4.03
CA GLY A 29 -8.24 -3.71 4.07
C GLY A 29 -8.52 -2.71 5.20
N LYS A 30 -7.51 -2.27 5.95
CA LYS A 30 -7.72 -1.27 7.02
C LYS A 30 -8.10 0.09 6.45
N SER A 31 -9.06 0.73 7.10
CA SER A 31 -9.51 2.08 6.76
C SER A 31 -8.45 3.13 7.16
N THR A 32 -8.49 4.31 6.54
CA THR A 32 -7.59 5.44 6.91
C THR A 32 -7.66 5.76 8.40
N LYS A 33 -8.84 5.60 9.02
CA LYS A 33 -9.04 5.83 10.46
C LYS A 33 -8.35 4.78 11.32
N GLU A 34 -8.45 3.50 10.94
CA GLU A 34 -7.83 2.39 11.66
C GLU A 34 -6.30 2.48 11.58
N ILE A 35 -5.78 2.75 10.37
CA ILE A 35 -4.35 2.98 10.15
C ILE A 35 -3.84 4.15 10.99
N ALA A 36 -4.61 5.24 11.07
CA ALA A 36 -4.26 6.42 11.86
C ALA A 36 -4.18 6.08 13.36
N GLN A 37 -5.14 5.30 13.87
CA GLN A 37 -5.13 4.84 15.27
C GLN A 37 -3.93 3.94 15.58
N GLU A 38 -3.67 2.95 14.73
CA GLU A 38 -2.58 1.98 14.91
C GLU A 38 -1.18 2.62 14.82
N ARG A 39 -1.04 3.66 13.98
CA ARG A 39 0.21 4.40 13.78
C ARG A 39 0.35 5.63 14.67
N PHE A 40 -0.59 5.85 15.60
CA PHE A 40 -0.64 7.05 16.45
C PHE A 40 -0.46 8.36 15.66
N SER A 41 -1.09 8.42 14.47
CA SER A 41 -0.97 9.53 13.52
C SER A 41 -2.34 10.11 13.21
N SER A 42 -2.40 11.36 12.78
CA SER A 42 -3.67 11.96 12.37
C SER A 42 -4.19 11.33 11.06
N VAL A 43 -5.52 11.23 10.94
CA VAL A 43 -6.18 10.74 9.71
C VAL A 43 -5.74 11.52 8.47
N HIS A 44 -5.53 12.83 8.60
CA HIS A 44 -5.03 13.69 7.53
C HIS A 44 -3.60 13.29 7.07
N THR A 45 -2.73 12.95 8.02
CA THR A 45 -1.37 12.47 7.74
C THR A 45 -1.41 11.16 6.96
N ILE A 46 -2.23 10.20 7.40
CA ILE A 46 -2.40 8.92 6.68
C ILE A 46 -2.98 9.13 5.30
N MET A 47 -3.97 10.02 5.14
CA MET A 47 -4.53 10.37 3.83
C MET A 47 -3.47 10.91 2.87
N THR A 48 -2.58 11.79 3.38
CA THR A 48 -1.46 12.32 2.61
C THR A 48 -0.48 11.23 2.21
N HIS A 49 -0.11 10.34 3.13
CA HIS A 49 0.74 9.18 2.81
C HIS A 49 0.10 8.28 1.76
N ARG A 50 -1.19 7.94 1.89
CA ARG A 50 -1.93 7.13 0.90
C ARG A 50 -1.88 7.78 -0.48
N LYS A 51 -2.13 9.09 -0.58
CA LYS A 51 -2.06 9.83 -1.85
C LYS A 51 -0.65 9.76 -2.46
N ASN A 52 0.39 9.93 -1.65
CA ASN A 52 1.77 9.86 -2.11
C ASN A 52 2.15 8.45 -2.57
N ILE A 53 1.75 7.41 -1.84
CA ILE A 53 1.94 6.01 -2.22
C ILE A 53 1.28 5.74 -3.58
N PHE A 54 0.01 6.11 -3.73
CA PHE A 54 -0.74 5.87 -4.96
C PHE A 54 -0.10 6.57 -6.15
N ARG A 55 0.36 7.82 -5.95
CA ARG A 55 1.10 8.58 -6.96
C ARG A 55 2.44 7.93 -7.32
N LYS A 56 3.20 7.45 -6.33
CA LYS A 56 4.52 6.80 -6.54
C LYS A 56 4.41 5.47 -7.26
N LEU A 57 3.32 4.73 -7.02
CA LEU A 57 3.05 3.43 -7.62
C LEU A 57 2.23 3.54 -8.92
N GLU A 58 1.81 4.74 -9.31
CA GLU A 58 0.90 4.98 -10.45
C GLU A 58 -0.42 4.17 -10.38
N ILE A 59 -0.95 3.96 -9.18
CA ILE A 59 -2.19 3.20 -8.94
C ILE A 59 -3.33 4.11 -8.48
N ASN A 60 -4.57 3.69 -8.69
CA ASN A 60 -5.75 4.49 -8.38
C ASN A 60 -6.74 3.78 -7.45
N SER A 61 -6.57 2.46 -7.23
CA SER A 61 -7.48 1.69 -6.38
C SER A 61 -6.77 0.91 -5.28
N VAL A 62 -7.48 0.68 -4.17
CA VAL A 62 -7.04 -0.22 -3.09
C VAL A 62 -6.79 -1.63 -3.63
N TYR A 63 -7.58 -2.09 -4.60
CA TYR A 63 -7.36 -3.37 -5.27
C TYR A 63 -5.99 -3.45 -5.95
N GLU A 64 -5.57 -2.38 -6.63
CA GLU A 64 -4.25 -2.31 -7.25
C GLU A 64 -3.15 -2.24 -6.20
N ALA A 65 -3.38 -1.53 -5.09
CA ALA A 65 -2.47 -1.47 -3.96
C ALA A 65 -2.26 -2.84 -3.32
N THR A 66 -3.32 -3.62 -3.13
CA THR A 66 -3.26 -5.00 -2.63
C THR A 66 -2.51 -5.91 -3.59
N ARG A 67 -2.83 -5.86 -4.90
CA ARG A 67 -2.10 -6.65 -5.91
C ARG A 67 -0.61 -6.31 -5.94
N TYR A 68 -0.29 -5.02 -5.86
CA TYR A 68 1.09 -4.58 -5.77
C TYR A 68 1.76 -5.12 -4.50
N ALA A 69 1.12 -4.99 -3.34
CA ALA A 69 1.68 -5.43 -2.06
C ALA A 69 1.91 -6.96 -2.01
N LEU A 70 1.02 -7.76 -2.61
CA LEU A 70 1.22 -9.21 -2.78
C LEU A 70 2.40 -9.52 -3.69
N ARG A 71 2.45 -8.89 -4.87
CA ARG A 71 3.53 -9.10 -5.84
C ARG A 71 4.90 -8.69 -5.30
N ALA A 72 4.91 -7.62 -4.51
CA ALA A 72 6.09 -7.06 -3.88
C ALA A 72 6.52 -7.80 -2.60
N GLY A 73 5.77 -8.81 -2.15
CA GLY A 73 6.05 -9.55 -0.91
C GLY A 73 5.90 -8.70 0.36
N ILE A 74 5.15 -7.61 0.30
CA ILE A 74 4.87 -6.72 1.45
C ILE A 74 3.81 -7.35 2.37
N ILE A 75 2.83 -8.03 1.76
CA ILE A 75 1.88 -8.91 2.43
C ILE A 75 1.95 -10.30 1.83
N ASP A 76 1.68 -11.30 2.66
CA ASP A 76 1.55 -12.68 2.22
C ASP A 76 0.08 -13.00 1.93
N ALA A 77 -0.19 -14.00 1.08
CA ALA A 77 -1.54 -14.42 0.76
C ALA A 77 -2.32 -14.90 2.00
N VAL A 78 -1.65 -15.39 3.05
CA VAL A 78 -2.30 -15.78 4.32
C VAL A 78 -2.85 -14.59 5.11
N ASP A 79 -2.32 -13.39 4.87
CA ASP A 79 -2.69 -12.15 5.55
C ASP A 79 -3.98 -11.54 4.94
N TYR A 80 -4.42 -12.05 3.77
CA TYR A 80 -5.57 -11.58 3.00
C TYR A 80 -6.83 -12.48 3.10
N TYR A 81 -6.79 -13.56 3.89
CA TYR A 81 -7.95 -14.43 4.13
C TYR A 81 -8.55 -14.18 5.53
N ILE A 82 -9.54 -13.30 5.59
CA ILE A 82 -10.54 -13.21 6.68
C ILE A 82 -11.85 -12.64 6.14
#